data_AF-A0A965QV22-F1
#
_entry.id   AF-A0A965QV22-F1
#
_cell.length_a   1.000
_cell.length_b   1.000
_cell.length_c   1.000
_cell.angle_alpha   90.00
_cell.angle_beta   90.00
_cell.angle_gamma   90.00
#
_symmetry.space_group_name_H-M   'P 1'
#
loop_
_entity.id
_entity.type
_entity.pdbx_description
1 polymer ?
#
loop_
_entity_poly.entity_id
_entity_poly.type
_entity_poly.pdbx_seq_one_letter_code
_entity_poly.pdbx_strand_id
1 'polypeptide(L)'
;MPLPWSPPCLFADAVRHRISSQVIDGFEEWWQMPALVVALAMLAAFAAWMVRRDTAGLPRAAGLLLVCLRLATLAALVAAFLDLERVAEHEIVTPSRVALLVDSSASMSLPEAAASPAVTRAQRALDLLDEGLLEALAPRHEASLWRFDADAEQLASLPAGARDDELAGRNAEGDWRASLTPRGYETRLGEALTRVLDHEPAGTLAAIV
;
A
#
# COMPACT_ATOMS: atom_id res chain seq x y z
N MET A 1 -0.60 -27.26 -16.72
CA MET A 1 -0.74 -25.88 -17.23
C MET A 1 -0.03 -24.98 -16.24
N PRO A 2 1.11 -24.37 -16.58
CA PRO A 2 1.77 -23.44 -15.69
C PRO A 2 0.98 -22.13 -15.66
N LEU A 3 0.67 -21.63 -14.47
CA LEU A 3 0.08 -20.31 -14.27
C LEU A 3 1.06 -19.27 -14.82
N PRO A 4 0.63 -18.29 -15.64
CA PRO A 4 1.50 -17.19 -16.02
C PRO A 4 1.86 -16.42 -14.74
N TRP A 5 3.16 -16.37 -14.43
CA TRP A 5 3.70 -15.50 -13.40
C TRP A 5 3.28 -14.05 -13.71
N SER A 6 2.35 -13.51 -12.94
CA SER A 6 2.18 -12.06 -12.82
C SER A 6 3.50 -11.49 -12.32
N PRO A 7 4.01 -10.38 -12.91
CA PRO A 7 5.25 -9.77 -12.43
C PRO A 7 5.09 -9.38 -10.96
N PRO A 8 6.17 -9.44 -10.16
CA PRO A 8 6.13 -9.03 -8.77
C PRO A 8 5.68 -7.58 -8.74
N CYS A 9 4.45 -7.36 -8.28
CA CYS A 9 3.96 -6.05 -7.91
C CYS A 9 4.96 -5.58 -6.85
N LEU A 10 5.74 -4.53 -7.17
CA LEU A 10 6.62 -3.89 -6.21
C LEU A 10 5.73 -3.21 -5.18
N PHE A 11 5.21 -3.99 -4.23
CA PHE A 11 4.62 -3.47 -3.02
C PHE A 11 5.74 -2.70 -2.33
N ALA A 12 5.57 -1.39 -2.21
CA ALA A 12 6.44 -0.60 -1.36
C ALA A 12 6.08 -0.98 0.09
N ASP A 13 6.68 -2.06 0.57
CA ASP A 13 6.50 -2.51 1.95
C ASP A 13 7.25 -1.54 2.85
N ALA A 14 6.55 -0.51 3.32
CA ALA A 14 7.12 0.49 4.21
C ALA A 14 7.00 -0.03 5.64
N VAL A 15 7.97 -0.84 6.05
CA VAL A 15 8.04 -1.34 7.43
C VAL A 15 8.37 -0.18 8.37
N ARG A 16 7.35 0.43 8.99
CA ARG A 16 7.54 1.39 10.08
C ARG A 16 7.55 0.65 11.42
N HIS A 17 8.72 0.58 12.03
CA HIS A 17 8.82 0.12 13.41
C HIS A 17 8.44 1.25 14.36
N ARG A 18 7.21 1.20 14.90
CA ARG A 18 6.81 2.03 16.04
C ARG A 18 6.83 1.16 17.30
N ILE A 19 7.47 1.63 18.36
CA ILE A 19 7.33 1.04 19.70
C ILE A 19 6.14 1.75 20.33
N SER A 20 4.98 1.10 20.38
CA SER A 20 3.81 1.54 21.15
C SER A 20 3.69 0.73 22.44
N SER A 21 2.91 1.22 23.39
CA SER A 21 2.43 0.48 24.55
C SER A 21 0.92 0.71 24.59
N GLN A 22 0.13 -0.37 24.67
CA GLN A 22 -1.34 -0.28 24.64
C GLN A 22 -1.90 0.66 25.72
N VAL A 23 -1.26 0.70 26.89
CA VAL A 23 -1.67 1.57 28.00
C VAL A 23 -1.32 3.04 27.73
N ILE A 24 -0.19 3.32 27.07
CA ILE A 24 0.23 4.69 26.75
C ILE A 24 -0.60 5.29 25.62
N ASP A 25 -0.93 4.50 24.59
CA ASP A 25 -1.82 4.94 23.50
C ASP A 25 -3.29 5.02 23.96
N GLY A 26 -3.67 4.27 25.01
CA GLY A 26 -4.96 4.40 25.69
C GLY A 26 -5.09 5.62 26.61
N PHE A 27 -3.99 6.34 26.90
CA PHE A 27 -4.05 7.59 27.65
C PHE A 27 -4.49 8.74 26.75
N GLU A 28 -5.79 8.79 26.42
CA GLU A 28 -6.36 9.87 25.60
C GLU A 28 -6.21 11.25 26.25
N GLU A 29 -6.03 11.30 27.57
CA GLU A 29 -6.00 12.54 28.34
C GLU A 29 -4.59 12.81 28.90
N TRP A 30 -4.04 13.98 28.55
CA TRP A 30 -2.70 14.45 28.94
C TRP A 30 -2.35 14.40 30.44
N TRP A 31 -3.34 14.33 31.33
CA TRP A 31 -3.15 14.30 32.79
C TRP A 31 -2.90 12.90 33.35
N GLN A 32 -3.14 11.84 32.57
CA GLN A 32 -3.04 10.46 33.05
C GLN A 32 -1.56 10.02 33.20
N MET A 33 -0.68 10.48 32.31
CA MET A 33 0.77 10.28 32.41
C MET A 33 1.40 10.88 33.69
N PRO A 34 1.19 12.17 34.02
CA PRO A 34 1.70 12.71 35.27
C PRO A 34 1.04 12.08 36.51
N ALA A 35 -0.24 11.71 36.45
CA ALA A 35 -0.92 11.02 37.54
C ALA A 35 -0.28 9.65 37.84
N LEU A 36 0.07 8.87 36.79
CA LEU A 36 0.78 7.60 36.92
C LEU A 36 2.14 7.79 37.59
N VAL A 37 2.93 8.79 37.15
CA VAL A 37 4.25 9.09 37.74
C VAL A 37 4.13 9.46 39.21
N VAL A 38 3.13 10.28 39.57
CA VAL A 38 2.88 10.68 40.96
C VAL A 38 2.46 9.48 41.82
N ALA A 39 1.59 8.60 41.32
CA ALA A 39 1.20 7.37 42.01
C ALA A 39 2.42 6.45 42.28
N LEU A 40 3.30 6.30 41.28
CA LEU A 40 4.53 5.52 41.39
C LEU A 40 5.49 6.10 42.44
N ALA A 41 5.69 7.42 42.41
CA ALA A 41 6.53 8.14 43.36
C ALA A 41 6.00 8.03 44.79
N MET A 42 4.67 8.15 44.99
CA MET A 42 4.03 7.96 46.30
C MET A 42 4.25 6.54 46.83
N LEU A 43 4.12 5.52 45.98
CA LEU A 43 4.28 4.13 46.39
C LEU A 43 5.75 3.81 46.73
N ALA A 44 6.71 4.36 45.99
CA ALA A 44 8.14 4.27 46.29
C ALA A 44 8.50 4.98 47.61
N ALA A 45 7.98 6.20 47.82
CA ALA A 45 8.18 6.96 49.05
C ALA A 45 7.57 6.24 50.27
N PHE A 46 6.37 5.65 50.11
CA PHE A 46 5.71 4.85 51.14
C PHE A 46 6.51 3.58 51.48
N ALA A 47 7.04 2.88 50.48
CA ALA A 47 7.91 1.72 50.69
C ALA A 47 9.19 2.09 51.46
N ALA A 48 9.85 3.20 51.08
CA ALA A 48 11.05 3.69 51.76
C ALA A 48 10.74 4.17 53.19
N TRP A 49 9.60 4.84 53.40
CA TRP A 49 9.15 5.29 54.73
C TRP A 49 8.87 4.10 55.66
N MET A 50 8.17 3.08 55.16
CA MET A 50 7.85 1.86 55.91
C MET A 50 9.13 1.14 56.35
N VAL A 51 10.09 0.96 55.45
CA VAL A 51 11.36 0.31 55.82
C VAL A 51 12.15 1.16 56.81
N ARG A 52 12.24 2.49 56.62
CA ARG A 52 12.89 3.37 57.60
C ARG A 52 12.26 3.28 58.99
N ARG A 53 10.95 3.05 59.06
CA ARG A 53 10.21 2.89 60.31
C ARG A 53 10.44 1.51 60.94
N ASP A 54 10.50 0.47 60.12
CA ASP A 54 10.53 -0.92 60.59
C ASP A 54 11.95 -1.45 60.85
N THR A 55 12.99 -0.89 60.20
CA THR A 55 14.38 -1.38 60.33
C THR A 55 15.24 -0.64 61.37
N ALA A 56 14.63 0.00 62.37
CA ALA A 56 15.37 0.76 63.39
C ALA A 56 16.41 -0.06 64.18
N GLY A 57 16.33 -1.40 64.18
CA GLY A 57 17.28 -2.30 64.85
C GLY A 57 18.21 -3.11 63.93
N LEU A 58 18.17 -2.93 62.61
CA LEU A 58 18.90 -3.75 61.63
C LEU A 58 20.09 -3.01 60.99
N PRO A 59 21.14 -3.72 60.54
CA PRO A 59 22.27 -3.10 59.85
C PRO A 59 21.82 -2.44 58.54
N ARG A 60 22.30 -1.22 58.29
CA ARG A 60 21.86 -0.33 57.19
C ARG A 60 21.90 -0.98 55.80
N ALA A 61 22.84 -1.89 55.56
CA ALA A 61 22.98 -2.61 54.28
C ALA A 61 21.80 -3.56 54.00
N ALA A 62 21.30 -4.26 55.03
CA ALA A 62 20.14 -5.14 54.89
C ALA A 62 18.85 -4.34 54.64
N GLY A 63 18.71 -3.18 55.31
CA GLY A 63 17.63 -2.24 55.05
C GLY A 63 17.64 -1.72 53.61
N LEU A 64 18.82 -1.36 53.07
CA LEU A 64 18.96 -0.91 51.69
C LEU A 64 18.58 -2.02 50.68
N LEU A 65 19.03 -3.25 50.91
CA LEU A 65 18.77 -4.38 50.01
C LEU A 65 17.27 -4.71 49.96
N LEU A 66 16.57 -4.67 51.10
CA LEU A 66 15.13 -4.84 51.17
C LEU A 66 14.36 -3.73 50.44
N VAL A 67 14.82 -2.46 50.52
CA VAL A 67 14.24 -1.36 49.74
C VAL A 67 14.44 -1.57 48.25
N CYS A 68 15.66 -1.90 47.82
CA CYS A 68 15.96 -2.16 46.41
C CYS A 68 15.11 -3.31 45.86
N LEU A 69 14.97 -4.40 46.61
CA LEU A 69 14.13 -5.54 46.20
C LEU A 69 12.65 -5.17 46.09
N ARG A 70 12.15 -4.35 47.02
CA ARG A 70 10.76 -3.87 47.00
C ARG A 70 10.51 -2.90 45.85
N LEU A 71 11.44 -2.00 45.57
CA LEU A 71 11.37 -1.13 44.39
C LEU A 71 11.47 -1.92 43.08
N ALA A 72 12.31 -2.95 43.02
CA ALA A 72 12.45 -3.80 41.85
C ALA A 72 11.17 -4.60 41.57
N THR A 73 10.54 -5.17 42.60
CA THR A 73 9.24 -5.86 42.46
C THR A 73 8.14 -4.91 42.03
N LEU A 74 8.13 -3.68 42.55
CA LEU A 74 7.18 -2.65 42.17
C LEU A 74 7.39 -2.19 40.72
N ALA A 75 8.64 -2.00 40.32
CA ALA A 75 9.01 -1.68 38.94
C ALA A 75 8.64 -2.82 37.98
N ALA A 76 8.85 -4.07 38.37
CA ALA A 76 8.44 -5.24 37.59
C ALA A 76 6.92 -5.33 37.45
N LEU A 77 6.16 -5.06 38.52
CA LEU A 77 4.71 -5.04 38.49
C LEU A 77 4.19 -3.93 37.56
N VAL A 78 4.82 -2.76 37.60
CA VAL A 78 4.50 -1.64 36.70
C VAL A 78 4.85 -1.95 35.26
N ALA A 79 6.01 -2.55 35.00
CA ALA A 79 6.42 -2.96 33.66
C ALA A 79 5.48 -4.03 33.08
N ALA A 80 5.02 -4.98 33.92
CA ALA A 80 4.00 -5.95 33.54
C ALA A 80 2.63 -5.29 33.30
N PHE A 81 2.27 -4.29 34.11
CA PHE A 81 1.00 -3.56 33.96
C PHE A 81 0.98 -2.66 32.72
N LEU A 82 2.13 -2.08 32.35
CA LEU A 82 2.29 -1.26 31.14
C LEU A 82 2.21 -2.07 29.85
N ASP A 83 2.20 -3.41 29.96
CA ASP A 83 2.10 -4.38 28.88
C ASP A 83 2.87 -3.91 27.64
N LEU A 84 4.20 -3.86 27.77
CA LEU A 84 5.11 -3.42 26.70
C LEU A 84 5.08 -4.42 25.54
N GLU A 85 4.01 -4.37 24.77
CA GLU A 85 3.83 -5.17 23.58
C GLU A 85 4.44 -4.42 22.39
N ARG A 86 5.46 -5.01 21.76
CA ARG A 86 6.05 -4.43 20.55
C ARG A 86 5.14 -4.74 19.36
N VAL A 87 4.21 -3.85 19.06
CA VAL A 87 3.34 -3.97 17.88
C VAL A 87 4.12 -3.59 16.62
N ALA A 88 4.16 -4.48 15.63
CA ALA A 88 4.68 -4.18 14.30
C ALA A 88 3.51 -3.91 13.35
N GLU A 89 3.17 -2.65 13.15
CA GLU A 89 2.17 -2.24 12.16
C GLU A 89 2.77 -2.35 10.75
N HIS A 90 2.09 -3.07 9.87
CA HIS A 90 2.46 -3.20 8.46
C HIS A 90 1.43 -2.42 7.62
N GLU A 91 1.85 -1.30 7.05
CA GLU A 91 1.04 -0.51 6.12
C GLU A 91 1.38 -0.91 4.69
N ILE A 92 0.48 -1.65 4.03
CA ILE A 92 0.64 -2.04 2.63
C ILE A 92 -0.01 -0.95 1.78
N VAL A 93 0.81 -0.11 1.14
CA VAL A 93 0.33 0.91 0.19
C VAL A 93 0.23 0.29 -1.20
N THR A 94 -0.99 0.06 -1.68
CA THR A 94 -1.25 -0.40 -3.05
C THR A 94 -1.44 0.81 -3.99
N PRO A 95 -0.66 0.94 -5.07
CA PRO A 95 -0.90 1.97 -6.06
C PRO A 95 -2.25 1.75 -6.76
N SER A 96 -2.93 2.85 -7.08
CA SER A 96 -4.19 2.80 -7.81
C SER A 96 -3.97 2.38 -9.26
N ARG A 97 -4.76 1.42 -9.76
CA ARG A 97 -4.66 0.87 -11.11
C ARG A 97 -5.72 1.44 -12.04
N VAL A 98 -5.37 1.72 -13.29
CA VAL A 98 -6.28 2.18 -14.35
C VAL A 98 -6.16 1.24 -15.54
N ALA A 99 -7.27 0.63 -15.93
CA ALA A 99 -7.34 -0.22 -17.12
C ALA A 99 -7.82 0.61 -18.33
N LEU A 100 -7.03 0.69 -19.40
CA LEU A 100 -7.39 1.33 -20.66
C LEU A 100 -7.82 0.27 -21.66
N LEU A 101 -9.06 0.32 -22.11
CA LEU A 101 -9.63 -0.65 -23.05
C LEU A 101 -9.70 -0.05 -24.45
N VAL A 102 -8.99 -0.66 -25.38
CA VAL A 102 -8.98 -0.24 -26.79
C VAL A 102 -9.73 -1.26 -27.64
N ASP A 103 -10.75 -0.77 -28.37
CA ASP A 103 -11.52 -1.58 -29.32
C ASP A 103 -10.64 -1.94 -30.53
N SER A 104 -10.63 -3.22 -30.91
CA SER A 104 -9.91 -3.76 -32.07
C SER A 104 -10.81 -4.52 -33.05
N SER A 105 -12.12 -4.28 -32.97
CA SER A 105 -13.09 -4.80 -33.91
C SER A 105 -12.87 -4.29 -35.33
N ALA A 106 -13.43 -4.98 -36.32
CA ALA A 106 -13.34 -4.64 -37.74
C ALA A 106 -13.88 -3.22 -38.03
N SER A 107 -14.75 -2.68 -37.18
CA SER A 107 -15.23 -1.30 -37.32
C SER A 107 -14.12 -0.26 -37.16
N MET A 108 -13.01 -0.62 -36.50
CA MET A 108 -11.86 0.26 -36.27
C MET A 108 -10.92 0.37 -37.49
N SER A 109 -11.08 -0.49 -38.51
CA SER A 109 -10.39 -0.32 -39.80
C SER A 109 -11.05 0.70 -40.70
N LEU A 110 -12.24 1.20 -40.33
CA LEU A 110 -12.93 2.23 -41.10
C LEU A 110 -12.19 3.57 -40.98
N PRO A 111 -12.18 4.38 -42.05
CA PRO A 111 -11.62 5.71 -42.00
C PRO A 111 -12.41 6.59 -41.03
N GLU A 112 -11.69 7.42 -40.29
CA GLU A 112 -12.29 8.43 -39.42
C GLU A 112 -12.89 9.54 -40.30
N ALA A 113 -14.19 9.78 -40.14
CA ALA A 113 -14.95 10.62 -41.07
C ALA A 113 -14.50 12.09 -41.11
N ALA A 114 -13.80 12.55 -40.06
CA ALA A 114 -13.35 13.93 -39.91
C ALA A 114 -11.82 14.12 -40.04
N ALA A 115 -11.05 13.05 -40.28
CA ALA A 115 -9.60 13.12 -40.37
C ALA A 115 -9.13 13.34 -41.82
N SER A 116 -8.22 14.30 -42.01
CA SER A 116 -7.55 14.56 -43.28
C SER A 116 -6.05 14.72 -43.01
N PRO A 117 -5.17 13.80 -43.46
CA PRO A 117 -5.41 12.65 -44.34
C PRO A 117 -6.32 11.57 -43.74
N ALA A 118 -6.83 10.67 -44.60
CA ALA A 118 -7.72 9.58 -44.19
C ALA A 118 -6.99 8.57 -43.29
N VAL A 119 -7.12 8.77 -41.98
CA VAL A 119 -6.58 7.90 -40.93
C VAL A 119 -7.68 6.94 -40.46
N THR A 120 -7.34 5.69 -40.15
CA THR A 120 -8.32 4.73 -39.61
C THR A 120 -8.64 5.06 -38.15
N ARG A 121 -9.82 4.66 -37.66
CA ARG A 121 -10.20 4.84 -36.25
C ARG A 121 -9.18 4.24 -35.28
N ALA A 122 -8.67 3.04 -35.58
CA ALA A 122 -7.61 2.40 -34.80
C ALA A 122 -6.33 3.23 -34.76
N GLN A 123 -5.93 3.81 -35.90
CA GLN A 123 -4.75 4.65 -35.95
C GLN A 123 -4.96 5.95 -35.18
N ARG A 124 -6.15 6.56 -35.23
CA ARG A 124 -6.46 7.73 -34.41
C ARG A 124 -6.46 7.41 -32.91
N ALA A 125 -6.92 6.23 -32.52
CA ALA A 125 -6.82 5.77 -31.14
C ALA A 125 -5.36 5.65 -30.70
N LEU A 126 -4.50 5.04 -31.52
CA LEU A 126 -3.05 4.98 -31.27
C LEU A 126 -2.44 6.38 -31.12
N ASP A 127 -2.79 7.30 -32.01
CA ASP A 127 -2.30 8.68 -31.93
C ASP A 127 -2.73 9.35 -30.61
N LEU A 128 -3.95 9.11 -30.11
CA LEU A 128 -4.41 9.63 -28.81
C LEU A 128 -3.67 9.02 -27.62
N LEU A 129 -3.30 7.74 -27.69
CA LEU A 129 -2.47 7.10 -26.66
C LEU A 129 -1.07 7.74 -26.64
N ASP A 130 -0.50 8.03 -27.81
CA ASP A 130 0.82 8.63 -27.99
C ASP A 130 0.83 10.17 -27.73
N GLU A 131 -0.29 10.87 -27.93
CA GLU A 131 -0.45 12.32 -27.69
C GLU A 131 -0.42 12.71 -26.19
N GLY A 132 -0.20 11.75 -25.28
CA GLY A 132 0.10 12.01 -23.87
C GLY A 132 -0.91 11.46 -22.87
N LEU A 133 -1.87 10.62 -23.29
CA LEU A 133 -2.80 9.98 -22.35
C LEU A 133 -2.06 9.06 -21.37
N LEU A 134 -1.09 8.28 -21.87
CA LEU A 134 -0.26 7.42 -21.04
C LEU A 134 0.64 8.24 -20.11
N GLU A 135 1.21 9.33 -20.60
CA GLU A 135 2.04 10.27 -19.83
C GLU A 135 1.24 10.99 -18.73
N ALA A 136 -0.04 11.26 -18.95
CA ALA A 136 -0.91 11.87 -17.96
C ALA A 136 -1.28 10.91 -16.81
N LEU A 137 -1.31 9.59 -17.09
CA LEU A 137 -1.70 8.55 -16.13
C LEU A 137 -0.50 7.95 -15.36
N ALA A 138 0.64 7.78 -16.02
CA ALA A 138 1.84 7.17 -15.44
C ALA A 138 2.34 7.79 -14.12
N PRO A 139 2.23 9.10 -13.84
CA PRO A 139 2.77 9.69 -12.61
C PRO A 139 2.04 9.27 -11.33
N ARG A 140 0.76 8.88 -11.40
CA ARG A 140 -0.06 8.59 -10.21
C ARG A 140 -0.65 7.19 -10.19
N HIS A 141 -0.75 6.55 -11.35
CA HIS A 141 -1.48 5.30 -11.52
C HIS A 141 -0.63 4.27 -12.25
N GLU A 142 -0.81 3.00 -11.88
CA GLU A 142 -0.34 1.88 -12.69
C GLU A 142 -1.36 1.69 -13.81
N ALA A 143 -0.93 1.84 -15.06
CA ALA A 143 -1.81 1.79 -16.23
C ALA A 143 -1.67 0.44 -16.95
N SER A 144 -2.77 -0.32 -17.07
CA SER A 144 -2.81 -1.55 -17.86
C SER A 144 -3.51 -1.28 -19.19
N LEU A 145 -2.85 -1.61 -20.30
CA LEU A 145 -3.39 -1.48 -21.64
C LEU A 145 -4.00 -2.81 -22.08
N TRP A 146 -5.28 -2.75 -22.43
CA TRP A 146 -6.08 -3.89 -22.86
C TRP A 146 -6.58 -3.66 -24.27
N ARG A 147 -6.54 -4.72 -25.08
CA ARG A 147 -7.24 -4.78 -26.34
C ARG A 147 -8.49 -5.63 -26.16
N PHE A 148 -9.61 -5.18 -26.71
CA PHE A 148 -10.81 -5.99 -26.74
C PHE A 148 -11.41 -6.12 -28.14
N ASP A 149 -11.97 -7.30 -28.40
CA ASP A 149 -12.83 -7.60 -29.54
C ASP A 149 -13.99 -8.51 -29.12
N ALA A 150 -13.91 -9.82 -29.40
CA ALA A 150 -14.73 -10.85 -28.80
C ALA A 150 -14.25 -11.21 -27.39
N ASP A 151 -12.97 -10.96 -27.09
CA ASP A 151 -12.36 -11.19 -25.79
C ASP A 151 -11.41 -10.05 -25.39
N ALA A 152 -11.00 -9.97 -24.13
CA ALA A 152 -10.03 -8.99 -23.64
C ALA A 152 -8.65 -9.61 -23.39
N GLU A 153 -7.60 -8.94 -23.88
CA GLU A 153 -6.21 -9.36 -23.68
C GLU A 153 -5.36 -8.19 -23.19
N GLN A 154 -4.57 -8.41 -22.13
CA GLN A 154 -3.64 -7.44 -21.60
C GLN A 154 -2.40 -7.37 -22.51
N LEU A 155 -2.18 -6.22 -23.14
CA LEU A 155 -1.06 -6.01 -24.04
C LEU A 155 0.17 -5.45 -23.34
N ALA A 156 -0.04 -4.53 -22.38
CA ALA A 156 1.05 -3.89 -21.66
C ALA A 156 0.63 -3.46 -20.25
N SER A 157 1.60 -3.37 -19.35
CA SER A 157 1.44 -2.80 -18.02
C SER A 157 2.53 -1.75 -17.76
N LEU A 158 2.12 -0.54 -17.44
CA LEU A 158 2.99 0.58 -17.11
C LEU A 158 2.97 0.79 -15.59
N PRO A 159 4.11 0.60 -14.90
CA PRO A 159 4.16 0.81 -13.46
C PRO A 159 3.98 2.30 -13.12
N ALA A 160 3.34 2.57 -11.97
CA ALA A 160 3.19 3.93 -11.47
C ALA A 160 4.56 4.56 -11.20
N GLY A 161 4.79 5.79 -11.66
CA GLY A 161 6.04 6.51 -11.50
C GLY A 161 7.14 6.10 -12.48
N ALA A 162 6.82 5.35 -13.54
CA ALA A 162 7.75 5.10 -14.65
C ALA A 162 8.25 6.44 -15.23
N ARG A 163 9.56 6.56 -15.38
CA ARG A 163 10.20 7.76 -15.97
C ARG A 163 10.01 7.74 -17.50
N ASP A 164 9.99 8.93 -18.10
CA ASP A 164 9.85 9.12 -19.56
C ASP A 164 10.82 8.24 -20.38
N ASP A 165 12.04 8.02 -19.87
CA ASP A 165 13.04 7.15 -20.50
C ASP A 165 12.65 5.65 -20.47
N GLU A 166 11.98 5.20 -19.41
CA GLU A 166 11.50 3.83 -19.23
C GLU A 166 10.21 3.58 -20.03
N LEU A 167 9.37 4.61 -20.13
CA LEU A 167 8.18 4.66 -21.01
C LEU A 167 8.59 4.62 -22.49
N ALA A 168 9.56 5.43 -22.90
CA ALA A 168 10.10 5.46 -24.25
C ALA A 168 10.81 4.14 -24.63
N GLY A 169 11.58 3.55 -23.70
CA GLY A 169 12.22 2.25 -23.89
C GLY A 169 11.22 1.10 -24.07
N ARG A 170 10.18 1.03 -23.22
CA ARG A 170 9.13 0.00 -23.34
C ARG A 170 8.20 0.22 -24.53
N ASN A 171 7.95 1.47 -24.90
CA ASN A 171 7.25 1.81 -26.15
C ASN A 171 8.04 1.38 -27.39
N ALA A 172 9.37 1.35 -27.32
CA ALA A 172 10.23 0.86 -28.41
C ALA A 172 10.37 -0.68 -28.40
N GLU A 173 10.24 -1.32 -27.24
CA GLU A 173 10.41 -2.77 -27.07
C GLU A 173 9.09 -3.56 -27.24
N GLY A 174 7.94 -2.91 -27.10
CA GLY A 174 6.63 -3.54 -27.15
C GLY A 174 5.96 -3.50 -28.52
N ASP A 175 5.86 -4.66 -29.17
CA ASP A 175 5.06 -4.94 -30.38
C ASP A 175 3.52 -4.84 -30.14
N TRP A 176 3.11 -4.14 -29.07
CA TRP A 176 1.70 -3.95 -28.71
C TRP A 176 0.96 -3.07 -29.73
N ARG A 177 1.66 -2.15 -30.39
CA ARG A 177 1.10 -1.34 -31.49
C ARG A 177 0.65 -2.23 -32.66
N ALA A 178 1.47 -3.21 -33.06
CA ALA A 178 1.08 -4.17 -34.09
C ALA A 178 -0.08 -5.07 -33.62
N SER A 179 -0.15 -5.30 -32.31
CA SER A 179 -1.23 -6.06 -31.67
C SER A 179 -2.56 -5.32 -31.67
N LEU A 180 -2.60 -3.99 -31.72
CA LEU A 180 -3.83 -3.18 -31.83
C LEU A 180 -4.40 -3.06 -33.24
N THR A 181 -3.89 -3.85 -34.20
CA THR A 181 -4.47 -3.89 -35.55
C THR A 181 -5.90 -4.45 -35.50
N PRO A 182 -6.85 -3.85 -36.25
CA PRO A 182 -8.24 -4.33 -36.30
C PRO A 182 -8.29 -5.75 -36.85
N ARG A 183 -8.71 -6.71 -36.04
CA ARG A 183 -8.83 -8.13 -36.42
C ARG A 183 -10.12 -8.78 -35.93
N GLY A 184 -10.75 -8.19 -34.92
CA GLY A 184 -11.95 -8.73 -34.29
C GLY A 184 -13.16 -8.69 -35.20
N TYR A 185 -13.91 -9.79 -35.28
CA TYR A 185 -15.14 -9.85 -36.09
C TYR A 185 -16.39 -9.39 -35.32
N GLU A 186 -16.29 -9.24 -34.00
CA GLU A 186 -17.39 -8.85 -33.10
C GLU A 186 -16.88 -7.91 -32.00
N THR A 187 -17.80 -7.20 -31.35
CA THR A 187 -17.53 -6.33 -30.20
C THR A 187 -18.34 -6.83 -29.00
N ARG A 188 -17.67 -7.44 -28.02
CA ARG A 188 -18.29 -8.00 -26.80
C ARG A 188 -17.80 -7.29 -25.54
N LEU A 189 -18.22 -6.03 -25.40
CA LEU A 189 -17.77 -5.17 -24.28
C LEU A 189 -18.08 -5.77 -22.90
N GLY A 190 -19.23 -6.44 -22.72
CA GLY A 190 -19.60 -7.03 -21.43
C GLY A 190 -18.62 -8.12 -20.97
N GLU A 191 -18.27 -9.04 -21.88
CA GLU A 191 -17.29 -10.10 -21.60
C GLU A 191 -15.89 -9.51 -21.36
N ALA A 192 -15.51 -8.51 -22.16
CA ALA A 192 -14.26 -7.81 -22.00
C ALA A 192 -14.14 -7.14 -20.62
N LEU A 193 -15.20 -6.47 -20.16
CA LEU A 193 -15.24 -5.84 -18.84
C LEU A 193 -15.17 -6.87 -17.71
N THR A 194 -15.95 -7.95 -17.78
CA THR A 194 -15.89 -9.03 -16.79
C THR A 194 -14.48 -9.59 -16.69
N ARG A 195 -13.80 -9.81 -17.81
CA ARG A 195 -12.44 -10.35 -17.81
C ARG A 195 -11.41 -9.38 -17.23
N VAL A 196 -11.53 -8.08 -17.51
CA VAL A 196 -10.67 -7.06 -16.91
C VAL A 196 -10.88 -7.01 -15.39
N LEU A 197 -12.13 -7.07 -14.94
CA LEU A 197 -12.48 -7.10 -13.51
C LEU A 197 -11.97 -8.36 -12.81
N ASP A 198 -12.02 -9.52 -13.47
CA ASP A 198 -11.55 -10.79 -12.92
C ASP A 198 -10.01 -10.88 -12.88
N HIS A 199 -9.32 -10.17 -13.78
CA HIS A 199 -7.86 -10.16 -13.85
C HIS A 199 -7.21 -9.10 -12.96
N GLU A 200 -7.87 -7.97 -12.73
CA GLU A 200 -7.36 -6.92 -11.84
C GLU A 200 -7.64 -7.25 -10.36
N PRO A 201 -6.69 -6.99 -9.44
CA PRO A 201 -6.88 -7.30 -8.02
C PRO A 201 -8.07 -6.55 -7.42
N ALA A 202 -8.89 -7.24 -6.64
CA ALA A 202 -10.03 -6.64 -5.95
C ALA A 202 -9.58 -5.49 -5.04
N GLY A 203 -10.14 -4.30 -5.25
CA GLY A 203 -9.90 -3.12 -4.41
C GLY A 203 -8.78 -2.18 -4.87
N THR A 204 -8.03 -2.49 -5.93
CA THR A 204 -6.96 -1.60 -6.47
C THR A 204 -7.35 -0.91 -7.78
N LEU A 205 -8.36 -1.42 -8.49
CA LEU A 205 -8.88 -0.82 -9.72
C LEU A 205 -9.62 0.49 -9.41
N ALA A 206 -9.03 1.61 -9.85
CA ALA A 206 -9.57 2.95 -9.64
C ALA A 206 -10.48 3.41 -10.78
N ALA A 207 -10.19 2.97 -12.02
CA ALA A 207 -10.98 3.33 -13.19
C ALA A 207 -10.78 2.33 -14.35
N ILE A 208 -11.81 2.24 -15.19
CA ILE A 208 -11.76 1.63 -16.52
C ILE A 208 -12.09 2.76 -17.52
N VAL A 209 -11.24 2.94 -18.53
CA VAL A 209 -11.37 3.98 -19.57
C VAL A 209 -11.54 3.33 -20.93
#